data_AF-A0A2D5WAV7-F1
#
_entry.id   AF-A0A2D5WAV7-F1
#
_cell.length_a   1.000
_cell.length_b   1.000
_cell.length_c   1.000
_cell.angle_alpha   90.00
_cell.angle_beta   90.00
_cell.angle_gamma   90.00
#
_symmetry.space_group_name_H-M   'P 1'
#
loop_
_entity.id
_entity.type
_entity.pdbx_description
1 polymer ?
#
loop_
_entity_poly.entity_id
_entity_poly.type
_entity_poly.pdbx_seq_one_letter_code
_entity_poly.pdbx_strand_id
1 'polypeptide(L)'
;MRVRSDERGVRWRAILSGASSRVVLSRLVNHDPLGLAEVVAERLEAGAWLLDGERVLLRSVALCARRASRYHGRPELSNWLANLVDEAVGQIIDEDGQAELTGAAREPAVYRDLALPLGLEPTAMGAACSAFNGRPREERRAFFSLVLAGLSLDEAAARDSEAPTALARRARRALDAIMGGAVDDCGGLPGQLNLLAEGESGAGFSQLESSLGTAP
;
A
#
# COMPACT_ATOMS: atom_id res chain seq x y z
N MET A 1 22.62 20.21 -3.01
CA MET A 1 22.01 20.68 -1.75
C MET A 1 22.20 19.59 -0.69
N ARG A 2 23.31 19.59 0.08
CA ARG A 2 23.73 18.48 1.00
C ARG A 2 23.83 18.95 2.46
N VAL A 3 22.81 19.66 2.97
CA VAL A 3 22.86 20.28 4.32
C VAL A 3 21.95 19.56 5.36
N ARG A 4 21.21 18.50 5.00
CA ARG A 4 20.17 17.93 5.89
C ARG A 4 20.56 16.77 6.80
N SER A 5 21.76 16.21 6.72
CA SER A 5 22.09 14.97 7.45
C SER A 5 22.51 15.21 8.91
N ASP A 6 23.16 16.34 9.19
CA ASP A 6 23.83 16.57 10.49
C ASP A 6 22.86 17.07 11.59
N GLU A 7 21.88 17.91 11.23
CA GLU A 7 20.87 18.41 12.18
C GLU A 7 19.89 17.32 12.66
N ARG A 8 19.71 16.25 11.86
CA ARG A 8 18.90 15.08 12.23
C ARG A 8 19.56 14.27 13.37
N GLY A 9 20.89 14.28 13.44
CA GLY A 9 21.68 13.46 14.37
C GLY A 9 21.53 13.82 15.85
N VAL A 10 21.24 15.09 16.17
CA VAL A 10 21.11 15.55 17.58
C VAL A 10 19.64 15.49 18.07
N ARG A 11 18.66 15.68 17.17
CA ARG A 11 17.24 15.75 17.53
C ARG A 11 16.59 14.40 17.78
N TRP A 12 17.05 13.32 17.13
CA TRP A 12 16.38 12.02 17.26
C TRP A 12 16.41 11.47 18.69
N ARG A 13 17.47 11.74 19.47
CA ARG A 13 17.53 11.28 20.88
C ARG A 13 16.42 11.90 21.71
N ALA A 14 16.15 13.20 21.55
CA ALA A 14 15.08 13.89 22.27
C ALA A 14 13.69 13.36 21.88
N ILE A 15 13.53 12.91 20.63
CA ILE A 15 12.28 12.38 20.09
C ILE A 15 12.04 10.94 20.58
N LEU A 16 13.06 10.07 20.47
CA LEU A 16 12.95 8.62 20.65
C LEU A 16 13.32 8.11 22.05
N SER A 17 14.18 8.81 22.80
CA SER A 17 14.69 8.31 24.09
C SER A 17 13.72 8.58 25.24
N GLY A 18 13.55 7.58 26.13
CA GLY A 18 12.83 7.72 27.39
C GLY A 18 11.32 7.93 27.28
N ALA A 19 10.76 7.97 26.06
CA ALA A 19 9.34 8.15 25.81
C ALA A 19 8.64 6.80 25.54
N SER A 20 7.38 6.69 25.96
CA SER A 20 6.54 5.54 25.59
C SER A 20 6.20 5.59 24.10
N SER A 21 5.88 4.43 23.49
CA SER A 21 5.51 4.35 22.07
C SER A 21 4.37 5.30 21.71
N ARG A 22 3.40 5.51 22.61
CA ARG A 22 2.29 6.47 22.40
C ARG A 22 2.78 7.91 22.28
N VAL A 23 3.75 8.31 23.11
CA VAL A 23 4.34 9.66 23.07
C VAL A 23 5.22 9.85 21.84
N VAL A 24 5.97 8.82 21.44
CA VAL A 24 6.75 8.87 20.19
C VAL A 24 5.81 9.02 18.99
N LEU A 25 4.75 8.22 18.94
CA LEU A 25 3.75 8.26 17.87
C LEU A 25 3.12 9.66 17.74
N SER A 26 2.67 10.26 18.85
CA SER A 26 2.04 11.59 18.79
C SER A 26 3.00 12.69 18.30
N ARG A 27 4.30 12.57 18.60
CA ARG A 27 5.33 13.50 18.09
C ARG A 27 5.56 13.33 16.60
N LEU A 28 5.58 12.09 16.11
CA LEU A 28 5.87 11.79 14.70
C LEU A 28 4.72 12.20 13.77
N VAL A 29 3.47 11.93 14.17
CA VAL A 29 2.28 12.20 13.34
C VAL A 29 2.10 13.69 13.03
N ASN A 30 2.50 14.60 13.93
CA ASN A 30 2.23 16.02 13.76
C ASN A 30 3.19 16.76 12.82
N HIS A 31 4.47 16.39 12.78
CA HIS A 31 5.51 17.22 12.16
C HIS A 31 6.61 16.47 11.39
N ASP A 32 6.55 15.14 11.32
CA ASP A 32 7.61 14.28 10.76
C ASP A 32 9.05 14.77 11.04
N PRO A 33 9.45 14.89 12.33
CA PRO A 33 10.74 15.46 12.68
C PRO A 33 11.93 14.58 12.29
N LEU A 34 11.69 13.34 11.84
CA LEU A 34 12.72 12.41 11.38
C LEU A 34 12.87 12.40 9.85
N GLY A 35 11.94 13.03 9.12
CA GLY A 35 11.90 13.00 7.66
C GLY A 35 11.53 11.62 7.10
N LEU A 36 10.67 10.87 7.79
CA LEU A 36 10.17 9.57 7.34
C LEU A 36 9.46 9.67 5.99
N ALA A 37 8.76 10.76 5.69
CA ALA A 37 8.09 10.94 4.40
C ALA A 37 9.09 10.95 3.23
N GLU A 38 10.24 11.63 3.39
CA GLU A 38 11.33 11.65 2.41
C GLU A 38 11.91 10.24 2.23
N VAL A 39 12.15 9.52 3.34
CA VAL A 39 12.64 8.13 3.29
C VAL A 39 11.61 7.23 2.60
N VAL A 40 10.32 7.35 2.90
CA VAL A 40 9.26 6.56 2.26
C VAL A 40 9.26 6.79 0.75
N ALA A 41 9.25 8.05 0.30
CA ALA A 41 9.30 8.38 -1.12
C ALA A 41 10.54 7.77 -1.81
N GLU A 42 11.73 7.95 -1.22
CA GLU A 42 12.99 7.45 -1.76
C GLU A 42 13.01 5.91 -1.84
N ARG A 43 12.46 5.22 -0.83
CA ARG A 43 12.38 3.75 -0.81
C ARG A 43 11.34 3.20 -1.80
N LEU A 44 10.18 3.85 -1.93
CA LEU A 44 9.16 3.46 -2.90
C LEU A 44 9.66 3.61 -4.33
N GLU A 45 10.33 4.74 -4.62
CA GLU A 45 10.96 4.98 -5.93
C GLU A 45 12.09 3.98 -6.18
N ALA A 46 13.02 3.81 -5.24
CA ALA A 46 14.14 2.88 -5.39
C ALA A 46 13.67 1.43 -5.63
N GLY A 47 12.61 1.01 -4.93
CA GLY A 47 12.00 -0.31 -5.06
C GLY A 47 11.06 -0.47 -6.25
N ALA A 48 10.73 0.64 -6.93
CA ALA A 48 9.72 0.74 -7.97
C ALA A 48 8.40 0.09 -7.54
N TRP A 49 7.90 0.49 -6.36
CA TRP A 49 6.67 -0.06 -5.77
C TRP A 49 5.45 0.79 -6.16
N LEU A 50 4.35 0.14 -6.53
CA LEU A 50 3.04 0.77 -6.71
C LEU A 50 2.24 0.59 -5.42
N LEU A 51 2.46 1.45 -4.44
CA LEU A 51 1.80 1.42 -3.14
C LEU A 51 1.31 2.81 -2.76
N ASP A 52 0.28 2.86 -1.93
CA ASP A 52 -0.16 4.09 -1.28
C ASP A 52 0.93 4.60 -0.30
N GLY A 53 1.55 5.72 -0.67
CA GLY A 53 2.62 6.33 0.11
C GLY A 53 2.18 6.78 1.52
N GLU A 54 0.93 7.22 1.69
CA GLU A 54 0.42 7.61 3.00
C GLU A 54 0.25 6.38 3.90
N ARG A 55 -0.28 5.28 3.36
CA ARG A 55 -0.39 4.00 4.08
C ARG A 55 0.99 3.49 4.53
N VAL A 56 1.99 3.56 3.66
CA VAL A 56 3.37 3.17 3.97
C VAL A 56 3.96 4.10 5.05
N LEU A 57 3.72 5.41 4.97
CA LEU A 57 4.17 6.38 5.97
C LEU A 57 3.55 6.10 7.34
N LEU A 58 2.23 5.95 7.43
CA LEU A 58 1.54 5.66 8.69
C LEU A 58 2.03 4.35 9.31
N ARG A 59 2.25 3.31 8.50
CA ARG A 59 2.82 2.04 8.95
C ARG A 59 4.24 2.20 9.48
N SER A 60 5.08 2.93 8.76
CA SER A 60 6.47 3.21 9.13
C SER A 60 6.55 4.01 10.44
N VAL A 61 5.68 5.00 10.62
CA VAL A 61 5.55 5.78 11.85
C VAL A 61 5.16 4.87 13.04
N ALA A 62 4.20 3.96 12.84
CA ALA A 62 3.80 3.01 13.87
C ALA A 62 4.95 2.05 14.26
N LEU A 63 5.69 1.52 13.28
CA LEU A 63 6.86 0.67 13.54
C LEU A 63 7.98 1.43 14.25
N CYS A 64 8.24 2.67 13.84
CA CYS A 64 9.20 3.57 14.49
C CYS A 64 8.82 3.79 15.95
N ALA A 65 7.57 4.15 16.24
CA ALA A 65 7.10 4.37 17.60
C ALA A 65 7.18 3.11 18.48
N ARG A 66 6.84 1.94 17.93
CA ARG A 66 6.91 0.65 18.64
C ARG A 66 8.35 0.23 18.97
N ARG A 67 9.32 0.59 18.11
CA ARG A 67 10.72 0.16 18.24
C ARG A 67 11.64 1.24 18.82
N ALA A 68 11.15 2.47 18.97
CA ALA A 68 11.92 3.62 19.45
C ALA A 68 12.69 3.35 20.74
N SER A 69 12.07 2.67 21.72
CA SER A 69 12.69 2.38 23.02
C SER A 69 13.89 1.43 22.95
N ARG A 70 13.99 0.64 21.87
CA ARG A 70 15.08 -0.32 21.62
C ARG A 70 16.19 0.27 20.76
N TYR A 71 15.97 1.46 20.19
CA TYR A 71 16.93 2.10 19.32
C TYR A 71 17.92 2.94 20.14
N HIS A 72 19.19 2.51 20.14
CA HIS A 72 20.26 3.15 20.91
C HIS A 72 21.30 3.84 20.01
N GLY A 73 20.88 4.27 18.81
CA GLY A 73 21.77 4.92 17.84
C GLY A 73 22.60 3.96 16.99
N ARG A 74 22.30 2.66 17.04
CA ARG A 74 22.88 1.62 16.17
C ARG A 74 21.74 0.74 15.63
N PRO A 75 21.67 0.49 14.30
CA PRO A 75 22.51 1.05 13.23
C PRO A 75 22.35 2.57 13.08
N GLU A 76 23.03 3.20 12.11
CA GLU A 76 22.85 4.63 11.80
C GLU A 76 21.35 4.95 11.59
N LEU A 77 20.89 6.14 12.00
CA LEU A 77 19.47 6.50 11.97
C LEU A 77 18.86 6.36 10.57
N SER A 78 19.56 6.82 9.54
CA SER A 78 19.14 6.71 8.13
C SER A 78 18.85 5.25 7.75
N ASN A 79 19.81 4.35 8.01
CA ASN A 79 19.69 2.92 7.76
C ASN A 79 18.59 2.26 8.62
N TRP A 80 18.47 2.68 9.88
CA TRP A 80 17.43 2.17 10.76
C TRP A 80 16.03 2.55 10.24
N LEU A 81 15.82 3.80 9.85
CA LEU A 81 14.55 4.26 9.28
C LEU A 81 14.26 3.58 7.94
N ALA A 82 15.25 3.45 7.06
CA ALA A 82 15.10 2.73 5.78
C ALA A 82 14.65 1.28 6.00
N ASN A 83 15.23 0.57 6.97
CA ASN A 83 14.82 -0.79 7.32
C ASN A 83 13.37 -0.86 7.85
N LEU A 84 12.92 0.15 8.61
CA LEU A 84 11.53 0.22 9.07
C LEU A 84 10.56 0.44 7.91
N VAL A 85 10.93 1.27 6.94
CA VAL A 85 10.14 1.49 5.72
C VAL A 85 10.09 0.24 4.86
N ASP A 86 11.22 -0.45 4.67
CA ASP A 86 11.26 -1.71 3.92
C ASP A 86 10.36 -2.78 4.57
N GLU A 87 10.36 -2.86 5.90
CA GLU A 87 9.45 -3.74 6.63
C GLU A 87 7.98 -3.32 6.47
N ALA A 88 7.69 -2.02 6.53
CA ALA A 88 6.33 -1.51 6.31
C ALA A 88 5.80 -1.87 4.91
N VAL A 89 6.65 -1.72 3.88
CA VAL A 89 6.35 -2.12 2.50
C VAL A 89 6.05 -3.61 2.42
N GLY A 90 6.91 -4.46 3.01
CA GLY A 90 6.69 -5.91 3.05
C GLY A 90 5.37 -6.29 3.71
N GLN A 91 5.07 -5.72 4.88
CA GLN A 91 3.80 -5.98 5.58
C GLN A 91 2.57 -5.57 4.75
N ILE A 92 2.64 -4.46 4.02
CA ILE A 92 1.54 -3.99 3.18
C ILE A 92 1.32 -4.92 1.99
N ILE A 93 2.39 -5.36 1.33
CA ILE A 93 2.32 -6.31 0.21
C ILE A 93 1.71 -7.64 0.69
N ASP A 94 2.16 -8.15 1.84
CA ASP A 94 1.61 -9.38 2.41
C ASP A 94 0.13 -9.23 2.75
N GLU A 95 -0.27 -8.11 3.36
CA GLU A 95 -1.67 -7.80 3.66
C GLU A 95 -2.54 -7.73 2.41
N ASP A 96 -2.06 -7.06 1.35
CA ASP A 96 -2.82 -6.89 0.12
C ASP A 96 -2.98 -8.24 -0.61
N GLY A 97 -1.92 -9.04 -0.67
CA GLY A 97 -2.01 -10.40 -1.21
C GLY A 97 -2.96 -11.30 -0.41
N GLN A 98 -3.00 -11.19 0.92
CA GLN A 98 -3.98 -11.92 1.74
C GLN A 98 -5.40 -11.40 1.56
N ALA A 99 -5.58 -10.10 1.41
CA ALA A 99 -6.88 -9.48 1.17
C ALA A 99 -7.48 -9.94 -0.17
N GLU A 100 -6.65 -10.09 -1.20
CA GLU A 100 -7.05 -10.64 -2.49
C GLU A 100 -7.47 -12.11 -2.39
N LEU A 101 -6.67 -12.94 -1.72
CA LEU A 101 -7.00 -14.36 -1.52
C LEU A 101 -8.31 -14.59 -0.75
N THR A 102 -8.69 -13.64 0.11
CA THR A 102 -9.90 -13.72 0.94
C THR A 102 -11.08 -12.92 0.40
N GLY A 103 -10.91 -12.19 -0.71
CA GLY A 103 -11.93 -11.28 -1.24
C GLY A 103 -12.23 -10.08 -0.32
N ALA A 104 -11.34 -9.78 0.63
CA ALA A 104 -11.44 -8.66 1.56
C ALA A 104 -10.59 -7.45 1.12
N ALA A 105 -10.33 -7.33 -0.18
CA ALA A 105 -9.56 -6.25 -0.77
C ALA A 105 -10.11 -4.90 -0.33
N ARG A 106 -9.23 -4.04 0.18
CA ARG A 106 -9.57 -2.65 0.51
C ARG A 106 -9.39 -1.81 -0.75
N GLU A 107 -10.23 -0.78 -0.89
CA GLU A 107 -10.09 0.24 -1.92
C GLU A 107 -9.48 1.52 -1.29
N PRO A 108 -8.15 1.68 -1.28
CA PRO A 108 -7.52 2.97 -1.03
C PRO A 108 -8.07 4.04 -1.98
N ALA A 109 -8.32 5.24 -1.46
CA ALA A 109 -8.78 6.37 -2.28
C ALA A 109 -7.83 6.66 -3.46
N VAL A 110 -6.52 6.44 -3.28
CA VAL A 110 -5.51 6.64 -4.32
C VAL A 110 -5.72 5.75 -5.55
N TYR A 111 -6.33 4.57 -5.38
CA TYR A 111 -6.60 3.67 -6.51
C TYR A 111 -7.66 4.24 -7.45
N ARG A 112 -8.61 5.01 -6.92
CA ARG A 112 -9.60 5.71 -7.76
C ARG A 112 -8.95 6.76 -8.66
N ASP A 113 -8.02 7.52 -8.11
CA ASP A 113 -7.31 8.57 -8.84
C ASP A 113 -6.39 7.99 -9.93
N LEU A 114 -5.84 6.80 -9.70
CA LEU A 114 -5.00 6.08 -10.68
C LEU A 114 -5.82 5.28 -11.72
N ALA A 115 -6.95 4.73 -11.32
CA ALA A 115 -7.76 3.85 -12.16
C ALA A 115 -8.51 4.63 -13.26
N LEU A 116 -9.01 5.82 -12.92
CA LEU A 116 -9.87 6.60 -13.82
C LEU A 116 -9.17 7.03 -15.13
N PRO A 117 -7.91 7.54 -15.12
CA PRO A 117 -7.18 7.85 -16.36
C PRO A 117 -6.88 6.62 -17.23
N LEU A 118 -6.83 5.43 -16.63
CA LEU A 118 -6.52 4.17 -17.30
C LEU A 118 -7.78 3.43 -17.77
N GLY A 119 -8.97 3.95 -17.45
CA GLY A 119 -10.24 3.28 -17.74
C GLY A 119 -10.41 1.97 -16.96
N LEU A 120 -9.71 1.83 -15.83
CA LEU A 120 -9.81 0.69 -14.94
C LEU A 120 -10.83 0.96 -13.84
N GLU A 121 -11.41 -0.11 -13.32
CA GLU A 121 -12.25 -0.06 -12.13
C GLU A 121 -11.34 -0.02 -10.87
N PRO A 122 -11.68 0.75 -9.81
CA PRO A 122 -10.81 0.89 -8.63
C PRO A 122 -10.47 -0.39 -7.85
N THR A 123 -11.38 -1.37 -7.74
CA THR A 123 -11.08 -2.69 -7.16
C THR A 123 -10.12 -3.47 -8.06
N ALA A 124 -10.33 -3.42 -9.37
CA ALA A 124 -9.43 -4.04 -10.36
C ALA A 124 -8.01 -3.43 -10.31
N MET A 125 -7.89 -2.15 -9.93
CA MET A 125 -6.60 -1.50 -9.72
C MET A 125 -5.82 -2.09 -8.53
N GLY A 126 -6.51 -2.50 -7.45
CA GLY A 126 -5.86 -3.16 -6.31
C GLY A 126 -5.17 -4.46 -6.74
N ALA A 127 -5.92 -5.33 -7.41
CA ALA A 127 -5.40 -6.59 -7.98
C ALA A 127 -4.25 -6.35 -8.96
N ALA A 128 -4.37 -5.33 -9.81
CA ALA A 128 -3.32 -4.95 -10.75
C ALA A 128 -2.03 -4.49 -10.06
N CYS A 129 -2.14 -3.67 -9.00
CA CYS A 129 -1.01 -3.20 -8.20
C CYS A 129 -0.33 -4.35 -7.46
N SER A 130 -1.09 -5.27 -6.85
CA SER A 130 -0.55 -6.46 -6.19
C SER A 130 0.19 -7.37 -7.18
N ALA A 131 -0.43 -7.69 -8.31
CA ALA A 131 0.19 -8.49 -9.37
C ALA A 131 1.50 -7.86 -9.88
N PHE A 132 1.52 -6.53 -10.05
CA PHE A 132 2.73 -5.78 -10.40
C PHE A 132 3.80 -5.84 -9.31
N ASN A 133 3.43 -5.61 -8.05
CA ASN A 133 4.37 -5.61 -6.93
C ASN A 133 5.00 -7.00 -6.74
N GLY A 134 4.30 -8.08 -7.07
CA GLY A 134 4.84 -9.45 -7.08
C GLY A 134 5.91 -9.73 -8.15
N ARG A 135 6.12 -8.85 -9.13
CA ARG A 135 7.11 -9.05 -10.22
C ARG A 135 8.56 -8.82 -9.75
N PRO A 136 9.59 -9.37 -10.42
CA PRO A 136 10.99 -9.06 -10.14
C PRO A 136 11.29 -7.56 -10.21
N ARG A 137 12.23 -7.08 -9.38
CA ARG A 137 12.58 -5.65 -9.26
C ARG A 137 12.98 -5.03 -10.61
N GLU A 138 13.68 -5.78 -11.43
CA GLU A 138 14.15 -5.35 -12.76
C GLU A 138 12.97 -5.08 -13.70
N GLU A 139 11.91 -5.86 -13.60
CA GLU A 139 10.68 -5.66 -14.39
C GLU A 139 9.92 -4.43 -13.92
N ARG A 140 9.74 -4.28 -12.60
CA ARG A 140 9.08 -3.11 -12.02
C ARG A 140 9.82 -1.82 -12.33
N ARG A 141 11.15 -1.82 -12.21
CA ARG A 141 11.99 -0.65 -12.51
C ARG A 141 11.95 -0.26 -13.98
N ALA A 142 11.95 -1.23 -14.89
CA ALA A 142 11.79 -0.97 -16.32
C ALA A 142 10.46 -0.27 -16.61
N PHE A 143 9.36 -0.78 -16.05
CA PHE A 143 8.05 -0.16 -16.16
C PHE A 143 8.02 1.26 -15.56
N PHE A 144 8.49 1.41 -14.32
CA PHE A 144 8.52 2.72 -13.64
C PHE A 144 9.25 3.77 -14.47
N SER A 145 10.39 3.41 -15.05
CA SER A 145 11.23 4.34 -15.82
C SER A 145 10.53 4.84 -17.08
N LEU A 146 9.87 3.96 -17.81
CA LEU A 146 9.21 4.31 -19.08
C LEU A 146 7.85 4.97 -18.86
N VAL A 147 7.08 4.49 -17.89
CA VAL A 147 5.67 4.87 -17.74
C VAL A 147 5.49 5.99 -16.71
N LEU A 148 6.14 5.88 -15.55
CA LEU A 148 5.92 6.82 -14.43
C LEU A 148 6.92 7.98 -14.45
N ALA A 149 8.19 7.69 -14.73
CA ALA A 149 9.22 8.71 -14.87
C ALA A 149 9.24 9.36 -16.27
N GLY A 150 8.48 8.81 -17.23
CA GLY A 150 8.32 9.38 -18.58
C GLY A 150 9.62 9.40 -19.40
N LEU A 151 10.60 8.57 -19.07
CA LEU A 151 11.85 8.50 -19.82
C LEU A 151 11.60 7.81 -21.16
N SER A 152 12.32 8.27 -22.19
CA SER A 152 12.36 7.53 -23.45
C SER A 152 13.07 6.18 -23.26
N LEU A 153 12.83 5.25 -24.19
CA LEU A 153 13.43 3.93 -24.15
C LEU A 153 14.96 3.98 -24.15
N ASP A 154 15.55 4.86 -24.95
CA ASP A 154 17.00 5.01 -25.07
C ASP A 154 17.62 5.63 -23.82
N GLU A 155 16.96 6.63 -23.21
CA GLU A 155 17.42 7.25 -21.95
C GLU A 155 17.40 6.25 -20.79
N ALA A 156 16.30 5.49 -20.64
CA ALA A 156 16.17 4.49 -19.60
C ALA A 156 17.17 3.34 -19.79
N ALA A 157 17.37 2.90 -21.03
CA ALA A 157 18.34 1.85 -21.38
C ALA A 157 19.78 2.28 -21.10
N ALA A 158 20.14 3.53 -21.45
CA ALA A 158 21.44 4.10 -21.14
C ALA A 158 21.69 4.21 -19.63
N ARG A 159 20.67 4.64 -18.87
CA ARG A 159 20.76 4.79 -17.41
C ARG A 159 21.01 3.46 -16.69
N ASP A 160 20.32 2.40 -17.12
CA ASP A 160 20.42 1.08 -16.50
C ASP A 160 21.49 0.18 -17.19
N SER A 161 22.28 0.74 -18.14
CA SER A 161 23.35 0.07 -18.88
C SER A 161 22.90 -1.21 -19.58
N GLU A 162 21.75 -1.15 -20.24
CA GLU A 162 21.09 -2.31 -20.85
C GLU A 162 20.67 -2.06 -22.31
N ALA A 163 20.47 -3.13 -23.08
CA ALA A 163 19.89 -3.05 -24.42
C ALA A 163 18.41 -2.57 -24.38
N PRO A 164 18.01 -1.59 -25.21
CA PRO A 164 16.64 -1.08 -25.27
C PRO A 164 15.56 -2.16 -25.44
N THR A 165 15.83 -3.19 -26.24
CA THR A 165 14.88 -4.29 -26.48
C THR A 165 14.67 -5.19 -25.25
N ALA A 166 15.69 -5.38 -24.41
CA ALA A 166 15.57 -6.15 -23.17
C ALA A 166 14.75 -5.36 -22.13
N LEU A 167 15.02 -4.05 -22.02
CA LEU A 167 14.26 -3.14 -21.17
C LEU A 167 12.77 -3.11 -21.56
N ALA A 168 12.46 -2.96 -22.85
CA ALA A 168 11.09 -2.96 -23.36
C ALA A 168 10.36 -4.27 -23.04
N ARG A 169 11.03 -5.43 -23.19
CA ARG A 169 10.44 -6.74 -22.83
C ARG A 169 10.14 -6.85 -21.34
N ARG A 170 11.00 -6.32 -20.47
CA ARG A 170 10.75 -6.30 -19.02
C ARG A 170 9.59 -5.39 -18.65
N ALA A 171 9.56 -4.18 -19.20
CA ALA A 171 8.43 -3.26 -18.99
C ALA A 171 7.12 -3.86 -19.49
N ARG A 172 7.15 -4.55 -20.64
CA ARG A 172 5.98 -5.25 -21.18
C ARG A 172 5.49 -6.36 -20.25
N ARG A 173 6.38 -7.19 -19.70
CA ARG A 173 6.01 -8.24 -18.72
C ARG A 173 5.36 -7.66 -17.47
N ALA A 174 5.85 -6.53 -16.98
CA ALA A 174 5.23 -5.83 -15.85
C ALA A 174 3.85 -5.26 -16.20
N LEU A 175 3.69 -4.68 -17.40
CA LEU A 175 2.39 -4.21 -17.88
C LEU A 175 1.40 -5.36 -18.08
N ASP A 176 1.83 -6.48 -18.65
CA ASP A 176 0.97 -7.66 -18.84
C ASP A 176 0.49 -8.20 -17.48
N ALA A 177 1.30 -8.08 -16.41
CA ALA A 177 0.88 -8.45 -15.06
C ALA A 177 -0.20 -7.52 -14.48
N ILE A 178 -0.09 -6.20 -14.71
CA ILE A 178 -1.13 -5.22 -14.34
C ILE A 178 -2.44 -5.55 -15.05
N MET A 179 -2.37 -5.77 -16.37
CA MET A 179 -3.55 -6.08 -17.18
C MET A 179 -4.17 -7.43 -16.81
N GLY A 180 -3.35 -8.44 -16.53
CA GLY A 180 -3.83 -9.75 -16.07
C GLY A 180 -4.54 -9.67 -14.72
N GLY A 181 -3.92 -9.00 -13.74
CA GLY A 181 -4.51 -8.82 -12.41
C GLY A 181 -5.86 -8.10 -12.44
N ALA A 182 -6.00 -7.07 -13.30
CA ALA A 182 -7.28 -6.35 -13.45
C ALA A 182 -8.39 -7.20 -14.08
N VAL A 183 -8.06 -8.10 -15.00
CA VAL A 183 -9.05 -8.95 -15.69
C VAL A 183 -9.51 -10.12 -14.83
N ASP A 184 -8.60 -10.71 -14.06
CA ASP A 184 -8.91 -11.86 -13.19
C ASP A 184 -9.88 -11.46 -12.06
N ASP A 185 -9.80 -10.22 -11.56
CA ASP A 185 -10.73 -9.67 -10.55
C ASP A 185 -12.19 -9.55 -11.09
N CYS A 186 -12.35 -9.21 -12.37
CA CYS A 186 -13.68 -9.07 -13.00
C CYS A 186 -14.43 -10.41 -13.13
N GLY A 187 -13.74 -11.56 -13.04
CA GLY A 187 -14.35 -12.89 -13.12
C GLY A 187 -14.84 -13.45 -11.78
N GLY A 188 -14.44 -12.82 -10.66
CA GLY A 188 -14.72 -13.27 -9.32
C GLY A 188 -15.96 -12.63 -8.72
N LEU A 189 -17.15 -12.85 -9.30
CA LEU A 189 -18.36 -12.70 -8.49
C LEU A 189 -18.39 -13.84 -7.46
N PRO A 190 -18.19 -13.59 -6.15
CA PRO A 190 -18.51 -14.60 -5.16
C PRO A 190 -20.01 -14.88 -5.29
N GLY A 191 -20.38 -16.16 -5.45
CA GLY A 191 -21.74 -16.62 -5.64
C GLY A 191 -22.73 -16.16 -4.56
N GLN A 192 -23.24 -14.92 -4.67
CA GLN A 192 -24.40 -14.40 -3.96
C GLN A 192 -25.64 -14.34 -4.89
N LEU A 193 -25.77 -15.30 -5.81
CA LEU A 193 -26.98 -15.48 -6.62
C LEU A 193 -27.66 -16.83 -6.40
N ASN A 194 -27.60 -17.38 -5.17
CA ASN A 194 -28.35 -18.59 -4.84
C ASN A 194 -28.88 -18.61 -3.40
N LEU A 195 -29.58 -17.55 -2.99
CA LEU A 195 -30.30 -17.54 -1.70
C LEU A 195 -31.59 -16.69 -1.70
N LEU A 196 -32.26 -16.59 -2.86
CA LEU A 196 -33.62 -16.00 -2.95
C LEU A 196 -34.62 -16.87 -3.75
N ALA A 197 -34.29 -18.12 -4.04
CA ALA A 197 -35.27 -19.08 -4.55
C ALA A 197 -35.37 -20.23 -3.53
N GLU A 198 -36.60 -20.53 -3.13
CA GLU A 198 -37.02 -21.55 -2.14
C GLU A 198 -37.25 -21.04 -0.71
N GLY A 199 -38.42 -20.40 -0.54
CA GLY A 199 -38.98 -20.06 0.75
C GLY A 199 -40.41 -19.54 0.73
N GLU A 200 -41.16 -19.66 -0.38
CA GLU A 200 -42.62 -19.57 -0.35
C GLU A 200 -43.18 -20.97 -0.05
N SER A 201 -43.32 -21.29 1.24
CA SER A 201 -44.28 -22.30 1.67
C SER A 201 -44.86 -21.88 3.00
N GLY A 202 -46.17 -21.67 2.98
CA GLY A 202 -46.89 -20.84 3.93
C GLY A 202 -46.99 -21.43 5.34
N ALA A 203 -47.02 -20.51 6.30
CA ALA A 203 -47.64 -20.74 7.59
C ALA A 203 -48.57 -19.55 7.83
N GLY A 204 -49.87 -19.80 7.59
CA GLY A 204 -50.92 -18.93 8.09
C GLY A 204 -50.86 -18.91 9.61
N PHE A 205 -50.67 -17.74 10.19
CA PHE A 205 -50.97 -17.47 11.58
C PHE A 205 -51.66 -16.11 11.66
N SER A 206 -52.97 -16.15 11.38
CA SER A 206 -53.89 -15.08 11.70
C SER A 206 -54.17 -15.09 13.20
N GLN A 207 -54.20 -13.88 13.76
CA GLN A 207 -54.97 -13.45 14.92
C GLN A 207 -54.61 -14.06 16.27
N LEU A 208 -54.08 -13.21 17.15
CA LEU A 208 -54.79 -12.88 18.38
C LEU A 208 -54.40 -11.46 18.81
N GLU A 209 -55.35 -10.54 18.64
CA GLU A 209 -55.44 -9.28 19.34
C GLU A 209 -55.41 -9.53 20.85
N SER A 210 -54.69 -8.70 21.61
CA SER A 210 -55.06 -8.38 23.00
C SER A 210 -54.29 -7.18 23.55
N SER A 211 -55.07 -6.13 23.78
CA SER A 211 -55.01 -5.23 24.94
C SER A 211 -53.86 -4.22 25.07
N LEU A 212 -54.17 -3.04 24.53
CA LEU A 212 -53.89 -1.75 25.15
C LEU A 212 -54.44 -1.73 26.59
N GLY A 213 -53.54 -1.54 27.57
CA GLY A 213 -53.87 -1.16 28.94
C GLY A 213 -53.18 0.17 29.28
N THR A 214 -53.96 1.23 29.30
CA THR A 214 -53.57 2.61 29.68
C THR A 214 -53.95 2.86 31.15
N ALA A 215 -53.16 3.72 31.81
CA ALA A 215 -53.43 4.48 33.06
C ALA A 215 -53.14 3.77 34.40
N PRO A 216 -52.87 4.51 35.49
CA PRO A 216 -52.99 5.97 35.70
C PRO A 216 -51.69 6.78 35.73
#